data_AF-A0A7Z7BDV1-F1
#
_entry.id   AF-A0A7Z7BDV1-F1
#
_cell.length_a   1.000
_cell.length_b   1.000
_cell.length_c   1.000
_cell.angle_alpha   90.00
_cell.angle_beta   90.00
_cell.angle_gamma   90.00
#
_symmetry.space_group_name_H-M   'P 1'
#
loop_
_entity.id
_entity.type
_entity.pdbx_description
1 polymer ?
#
loop_
_entity_poly.entity_id
_entity_poly.type
_entity_poly.pdbx_seq_one_letter_code
_entity_poly.pdbx_strand_id
1 'polypeptide(L)'
;MPFRPDYRRHAGFASYELTNSSANIRRIRDRIAALEKIAERSDCEEQGQGYMYCGDVEDNRAAFVFYAKPEKAVRDLMKRNGFVFSPSRSHAGKPAWVRKLTSAAMTTAQWLRS
;
A
#
# COMPACT_ATOMS: atom_id res chain seq x y z
N MET A 1 40.71 -4.30 -13.67
CA MET A 1 41.67 -3.76 -12.68
C MET A 1 41.88 -4.82 -11.61
N PRO A 2 43.11 -5.17 -11.24
CA PRO A 2 43.42 -6.46 -10.60
C PRO A 2 43.07 -6.49 -9.11
N PHE A 3 42.57 -7.64 -8.69
CA PHE A 3 42.24 -8.00 -7.30
C PHE A 3 43.45 -7.78 -6.38
N ARG A 4 43.26 -6.98 -5.32
CA ARG A 4 44.26 -6.85 -4.23
C ARG A 4 44.21 -8.12 -3.37
N PRO A 5 45.33 -8.81 -3.14
CA PRO A 5 45.35 -10.02 -2.32
C PRO A 5 45.29 -9.64 -0.84
N ASP A 6 44.47 -10.36 -0.07
CA ASP A 6 44.46 -10.28 1.39
C ASP A 6 45.77 -10.87 1.96
N TYR A 7 46.17 -10.43 3.15
CA TYR A 7 47.44 -10.74 3.85
C TYR A 7 47.71 -12.25 4.03
N ARG A 8 46.70 -13.11 3.82
CA ARG A 8 46.74 -14.56 4.09
C ARG A 8 46.74 -15.49 2.87
N ARG A 9 47.08 -15.01 1.66
CA ARG A 9 47.23 -15.86 0.44
C ARG A 9 46.00 -16.73 0.11
N HIS A 10 44.80 -16.32 0.49
CA HIS A 10 43.58 -16.84 -0.12
C HIS A 10 43.08 -15.81 -1.14
N ALA A 11 42.92 -16.24 -2.39
CA ALA A 11 42.17 -15.48 -3.39
C ALA A 11 40.69 -15.53 -2.98
N GLY A 12 40.29 -14.64 -2.07
CA GLY A 12 38.96 -14.60 -1.50
C GLY A 12 38.51 -13.17 -1.30
N PHE A 13 37.21 -12.93 -1.45
CA PHE A 13 36.58 -11.65 -1.17
C PHE A 13 36.80 -11.27 0.29
N ALA A 14 37.11 -9.99 0.54
CA ALA A 14 37.26 -9.50 1.90
C ALA A 14 35.97 -9.78 2.69
N SER A 15 36.09 -10.29 3.93
CA SER A 15 34.92 -10.76 4.70
C SER A 15 33.82 -9.70 4.86
N TYR A 16 34.21 -8.42 4.91
CA TYR A 16 33.29 -7.28 4.95
C TYR A 16 32.44 -7.13 3.68
N GLU A 17 32.97 -7.45 2.49
CA GLU A 17 32.22 -7.38 1.23
C GLU A 17 31.14 -8.47 1.16
N LEU A 18 31.43 -9.67 1.69
CA LEU A 18 30.47 -10.77 1.80
C LEU A 18 29.36 -10.44 2.81
N THR A 19 29.69 -9.85 3.96
CA THR A 19 28.70 -9.40 4.95
C THR A 19 27.81 -8.28 4.42
N ASN A 20 28.37 -7.30 3.70
CA ASN A 20 27.59 -6.23 3.07
C ASN A 20 26.63 -6.79 2.00
N SER A 21 27.12 -7.70 1.16
CA SER A 21 26.31 -8.32 0.10
C SER A 21 25.17 -9.16 0.69
N SER A 22 25.43 -9.96 1.73
CA SER A 22 24.37 -10.75 2.39
C SER A 22 23.33 -9.89 3.11
N ALA A 23 23.74 -8.79 3.74
CA ALA A 23 22.82 -7.81 4.32
C ALA A 23 21.96 -7.12 3.24
N ASN A 24 22.55 -6.79 2.10
CA ASN A 24 21.85 -6.20 0.97
C ASN A 24 20.85 -7.20 0.35
N ILE A 25 21.26 -8.45 0.15
CA ILE A 25 20.40 -9.56 -0.32
C ILE A 25 19.21 -9.78 0.65
N ARG A 26 19.42 -9.68 1.96
CA ARG A 26 18.34 -9.79 2.94
C ARG A 26 17.34 -8.63 2.82
N ARG A 27 17.82 -7.38 2.76
CA ARG A 27 16.95 -6.20 2.59
C ARG A 27 16.14 -6.25 1.30
N ILE A 28 16.76 -6.65 0.19
CA ILE A 28 16.07 -6.77 -1.10
C ILE A 28 15.01 -7.87 -1.02
N ARG A 29 15.30 -9.03 -0.41
CA ARG A 29 14.29 -10.07 -0.17
C ARG A 29 13.13 -9.60 0.69
N ASP A 30 13.40 -8.91 1.80
CA ASP A 30 12.35 -8.34 2.65
C ASP A 30 11.49 -7.31 1.88
N ARG A 31 12.12 -6.53 1.00
CA ARG A 31 11.43 -5.57 0.12
C ARG A 31 10.54 -6.28 -0.90
N ILE A 32 11.04 -7.33 -1.55
CA ILE A 32 10.29 -8.14 -2.52
C ILE A 32 9.08 -8.78 -1.82
N ALA A 33 9.29 -9.45 -0.69
CA ALA A 33 8.22 -10.08 0.07
C ALA A 33 7.16 -9.06 0.55
N ALA A 34 7.57 -7.84 0.88
CA ALA A 34 6.63 -6.76 1.22
C ALA A 34 5.81 -6.30 0.00
N LEU A 35 6.41 -6.24 -1.19
CA LEU A 35 5.72 -5.89 -2.43
C LEU A 35 4.77 -7.01 -2.89
N GLU A 36 5.17 -8.27 -2.77
CA GLU A 36 4.33 -9.43 -3.05
C GLU A 36 3.10 -9.47 -2.13
N LYS A 37 3.28 -9.24 -0.82
CA LYS A 37 2.15 -9.11 0.12
C LYS A 37 1.20 -7.96 -0.19
N ILE A 38 1.70 -6.90 -0.82
CA ILE A 38 0.84 -5.82 -1.30
C ILE A 38 0.08 -6.35 -2.50
N ALA A 39 0.75 -6.87 -3.53
CA ALA A 39 0.14 -7.34 -4.78
C ALA A 39 -0.86 -8.50 -4.61
N GLU A 40 -0.65 -9.40 -3.65
CA GLU A 40 -1.54 -10.54 -3.37
C GLU A 40 -2.85 -10.13 -2.68
N ARG A 41 -2.92 -8.89 -2.20
CA ARG A 41 -4.13 -8.37 -1.58
C ARG A 41 -5.12 -8.06 -2.70
N SER A 42 -6.07 -8.96 -2.91
CA SER A 42 -7.08 -8.83 -3.95
C SER A 42 -7.92 -7.57 -3.74
N ASP A 43 -8.29 -6.93 -4.84
CA ASP A 43 -9.18 -5.77 -4.86
C ASP A 43 -10.49 -6.13 -4.15
N CYS A 44 -10.64 -5.63 -2.92
CA CYS A 44 -11.83 -5.88 -2.14
C CYS A 44 -12.89 -4.87 -2.57
N GLU A 45 -13.78 -5.31 -3.44
CA GLU A 45 -15.06 -4.65 -3.73
C GLU A 45 -16.09 -5.12 -2.70
N GLU A 46 -16.17 -4.42 -1.56
CA GLU A 46 -17.18 -4.69 -0.54
C GLU A 46 -18.37 -3.73 -0.73
N GLN A 47 -19.55 -4.28 -0.97
CA GLN A 47 -20.79 -3.50 -1.02
C GLN A 47 -21.35 -3.30 0.40
N GLY A 48 -21.40 -2.06 0.86
CA GLY A 48 -22.08 -1.65 2.07
C GLY A 48 -23.49 -1.10 1.79
N GLN A 49 -24.21 -0.70 2.83
CA GLN A 49 -25.52 -0.06 2.67
C GLN A 49 -25.38 1.34 2.04
N GLY A 50 -25.61 1.43 0.72
CA GLY A 50 -25.61 2.71 -0.01
C GLY A 50 -24.23 3.20 -0.45
N TYR A 51 -23.18 2.40 -0.27
CA TYR A 51 -21.84 2.66 -0.80
C TYR A 51 -21.14 1.37 -1.21
N MET A 52 -20.14 1.52 -2.07
CA MET A 52 -19.21 0.47 -2.47
C MET A 52 -17.81 0.90 -2.04
N TYR A 53 -17.14 0.02 -1.30
CA TYR A 53 -15.74 0.19 -0.92
C TYR A 53 -14.87 -0.56 -1.92
N CYS A 54 -13.90 0.12 -2.52
CA CYS A 54 -12.87 -0.46 -3.36
C CYS A 54 -11.52 -0.25 -2.68
N GLY A 55 -10.88 -1.33 -2.25
CA GLY A 55 -9.50 -1.32 -1.81
C GLY A 55 -8.57 -1.59 -2.98
N ASP A 56 -8.38 -0.61 -3.87
CA ASP A 56 -7.49 -0.73 -5.02
C ASP A 56 -6.04 -0.89 -4.56
N VAL A 57 -5.50 -2.08 -4.76
CA VAL A 57 -4.14 -2.40 -4.37
C VAL A 57 -3.13 -1.90 -5.39
N GLU A 58 -3.52 -1.86 -6.67
CA GLU A 58 -2.70 -1.35 -7.76
C GLU A 58 -2.42 0.16 -7.63
N ASP A 59 -3.43 0.95 -7.26
CA ASP A 59 -3.28 2.40 -7.00
C ASP A 59 -2.87 2.70 -5.55
N ASN A 60 -2.84 1.67 -4.68
CA ASN A 60 -2.58 1.79 -3.25
C ASN A 60 -3.51 2.84 -2.61
N ARG A 61 -4.82 2.77 -2.90
CA ARG A 61 -5.84 3.67 -2.37
C ARG A 61 -7.05 2.91 -1.83
N ALA A 62 -7.61 3.47 -0.77
CA ALA A 62 -8.92 3.10 -0.26
C ALA A 62 -9.93 4.09 -0.84
N ALA A 63 -10.91 3.59 -1.60
CA ALA A 63 -11.94 4.39 -2.24
C ALA A 63 -13.33 3.98 -1.75
N PHE A 64 -14.18 4.97 -1.49
CA PHE A 64 -15.59 4.79 -1.18
C PHE A 64 -16.44 5.48 -2.24
N VAL A 65 -17.31 4.72 -2.88
CA VAL A 65 -18.17 5.15 -3.99
C VAL A 65 -19.61 5.11 -3.49
N PHE A 66 -20.27 6.25 -3.41
CA PHE A 66 -21.67 6.29 -2.97
C PHE A 66 -22.62 6.20 -4.15
N TYR A 67 -23.71 5.43 -4.00
CA TYR A 67 -24.70 5.31 -5.07
C TYR A 67 -25.52 6.60 -5.25
N ALA A 68 -25.73 7.33 -4.15
CA ALA A 68 -26.45 8.59 -4.06
C ALA A 68 -25.62 9.64 -3.31
N LYS A 69 -26.04 10.91 -3.35
CA LYS A 69 -25.39 12.01 -2.65
C LYS A 69 -25.37 11.71 -1.13
N PRO A 70 -24.20 11.47 -0.50
CA PRO A 70 -24.16 11.18 0.93
C PRO A 70 -24.58 12.40 1.74
N GLU A 71 -25.24 12.16 2.88
CA GLU A 71 -25.65 13.20 3.82
C GLU A 71 -24.45 14.01 4.33
N LYS A 72 -24.70 15.26 4.75
CA LYS A 72 -23.64 16.14 5.26
C LYS A 72 -22.85 15.49 6.41
N ALA A 73 -23.53 14.79 7.32
CA ALA A 73 -22.89 14.07 8.43
C ALA A 73 -21.86 13.03 7.95
N VAL A 74 -22.21 12.25 6.92
CA VAL A 74 -21.30 11.24 6.33
C VAL A 74 -20.12 11.91 5.66
N ARG A 75 -20.33 13.00 4.94
CA ARG A 75 -19.23 13.76 4.30
C ARG A 75 -18.24 14.31 5.32
N ASP A 76 -18.75 14.86 6.41
CA ASP A 76 -17.92 15.39 7.48
C ASP A 76 -17.17 14.27 8.21
N LEU A 77 -17.82 13.12 8.42
CA LEU A 77 -17.19 11.91 8.96
C LEU A 77 -16.02 11.45 8.06
N MET A 78 -16.22 11.41 6.75
CA MET A 78 -15.17 11.01 5.80
C MET A 78 -13.99 11.98 5.79
N LYS A 79 -14.26 13.29 5.78
CA LYS A 79 -13.21 14.32 5.86
C LYS A 79 -12.40 14.20 7.15
N ARG A 80 -13.06 14.03 8.30
CA ARG A 80 -12.40 13.83 9.61
C ARG A 80 -11.49 12.60 9.61
N ASN A 81 -11.90 11.56 8.89
CA ASN A 81 -11.16 10.32 8.73
C ASN A 81 -10.13 10.36 7.58
N GLY A 82 -9.85 11.54 7.00
CA GLY A 82 -8.80 11.73 6.00
C GLY A 82 -9.16 11.23 4.59
N PHE A 83 -10.43 10.94 4.31
CA PHE A 83 -10.90 10.66 2.96
C PHE A 83 -11.20 11.97 2.24
N VAL A 84 -10.68 12.10 1.03
CA VAL A 84 -10.81 13.29 0.19
C VAL A 84 -11.72 12.98 -0.99
N PHE A 85 -12.68 13.86 -1.25
CA PHE A 85 -13.53 13.78 -2.43
C PHE A 85 -12.72 14.00 -3.71
N SER A 86 -12.77 13.04 -4.64
CA SER A 86 -12.03 13.09 -5.91
C SER A 86 -12.95 12.76 -7.08
N PRO A 87 -13.46 13.75 -7.83
CA PRO A 87 -14.34 13.52 -8.97
C PRO A 87 -13.61 12.88 -10.16
N SER A 88 -12.30 13.10 -10.30
CA SER A 88 -11.46 12.49 -11.34
C SER A 88 -11.19 11.00 -11.13
N ARG A 89 -11.29 10.54 -9.87
CA ARG A 89 -11.15 9.12 -9.49
C ARG A 89 -12.57 8.57 -9.34
N SER A 90 -13.34 8.63 -10.42
CA SER A 90 -14.68 8.09 -10.43
C SER A 90 -14.63 6.60 -10.72
N HIS A 91 -15.39 5.83 -9.94
CA HIS A 91 -15.59 4.41 -10.19
C HIS A 91 -17.05 4.25 -10.66
N ALA A 92 -17.24 3.53 -11.78
CA ALA A 92 -18.55 3.37 -12.43
C ALA A 92 -19.29 4.71 -12.70
N GLY A 93 -18.56 5.78 -13.05
CA GLY A 93 -19.14 7.10 -13.36
C GLY A 93 -19.64 7.89 -12.14
N LYS A 94 -19.37 7.42 -10.92
CA LYS A 94 -19.75 8.09 -9.67
C LYS A 94 -18.52 8.65 -8.96
N PRO A 95 -18.62 9.82 -8.32
CA PRO A 95 -17.48 10.41 -7.64
C PRO A 95 -17.12 9.61 -6.38
N ALA A 96 -15.83 9.39 -6.16
CA ALA A 96 -15.33 8.60 -5.04
C ALA A 96 -14.65 9.47 -3.97
N TRP A 97 -14.65 8.96 -2.75
CA TRP A 97 -13.88 9.46 -1.63
C TRP A 97 -12.66 8.59 -1.44
N VAL A 98 -11.48 9.17 -1.67
CA VAL A 98 -10.22 8.43 -1.74
C VAL A 98 -9.29 8.82 -0.60
N ARG A 99 -8.54 7.84 -0.11
CA ARG A 99 -7.42 8.03 0.83
C ARG A 99 -6.30 7.08 0.43
N LYS A 100 -5.04 7.47 0.69
CA LYS A 100 -3.90 6.56 0.52
C LYS A 100 -4.08 5.32 1.39
N LEU A 101 -3.95 4.14 0.79
CA LEU A 101 -4.05 2.87 1.47
C LEU A 101 -2.85 2.73 2.42
N THR A 102 -3.15 2.87 3.70
CA THR A 102 -2.23 2.76 4.83
C THR A 102 -2.90 1.86 5.86
N SER A 103 -2.13 1.25 6.77
CA SER A 103 -2.69 0.41 7.84
C SER A 103 -3.80 1.13 8.62
N ALA A 104 -3.57 2.40 8.97
CA ALA A 104 -4.58 3.25 9.60
C ALA A 104 -5.83 3.45 8.73
N ALA A 105 -5.66 3.64 7.41
CA ALA A 105 -6.80 3.76 6.50
C ALA A 105 -7.62 2.47 6.43
N MET A 106 -6.97 1.30 6.47
CA MET A 106 -7.67 0.01 6.51
C MET A 106 -8.48 -0.15 7.80
N THR A 107 -7.89 0.16 8.96
CA THR A 107 -8.61 0.11 10.24
C THR A 107 -9.76 1.10 10.28
N THR A 108 -9.54 2.32 9.77
CA THR A 108 -10.59 3.34 9.69
C THR A 108 -11.71 2.90 8.76
N ALA A 109 -11.37 2.35 7.58
CA ALA A 109 -12.35 1.81 6.65
C ALA A 109 -13.12 0.62 7.24
N GLN A 110 -12.46 -0.25 8.01
CA GLN A 110 -13.13 -1.33 8.72
C GLN A 110 -14.12 -0.80 9.77
N TRP A 111 -13.75 0.24 10.53
CA TRP A 111 -14.63 0.89 11.50
C TRP A 111 -15.79 1.65 10.85
N LEU A 112 -15.59 2.28 9.69
CA LEU A 112 -16.66 2.93 8.94
C LEU A 112 -17.67 1.93 8.34
N ARG A 113 -17.29 0.65 8.26
CA ARG A 113 -18.10 -0.44 7.71
C ARG A 113 -18.83 -1.26 8.76
N SER A 114 -18.37 -1.24 10.01
CA SER A 114 -19.02 -1.90 11.15
C SER A 114 -20.24 -1.14 11.63
#